data_AF-A0A3E3IZX3-F1
#
_entry.id   AF-A0A3E3IZX3-F1
#
_cell.length_a   1.000
_cell.length_b   1.000
_cell.length_c   1.000
_cell.angle_alpha   90.00
_cell.angle_beta   90.00
_cell.angle_gamma   90.00
#
_symmetry.space_group_name_H-M   'P 1'
#
loop_
_entity.id
_entity.type
_entity.pdbx_description
1 polymer ?
#
loop_
_entity_poly.entity_id
_entity_poly.type
_entity_poly.pdbx_seq_one_letter_code
_entity_poly.pdbx_strand_id
1 'polypeptide(L)'
;MIIIFQKNREETMEEQKKTKEATITLDLTVEEFLFIQEKIHFPSPYNYGGYAWEREIEENVIRKLDAAYLKPSMTIEEYQKKLEEVEERWKGTGCKRYMRAAEERNLRFHYHVEGMSDDTEYEDCEE
;
A
#
# COMPACT_ATOMS: atom_id res chain seq x y z
N MET A 1 -0.03 42.88 13.26
CA MET A 1 0.21 41.75 12.32
C MET A 1 1.43 40.97 12.81
N ILE A 2 1.50 39.68 12.49
CA ILE A 2 2.43 38.63 12.98
C ILE A 2 1.84 37.87 14.18
N ILE A 3 0.95 36.88 13.93
CA ILE A 3 1.16 35.48 13.49
C ILE A 3 1.37 34.55 14.69
N ILE A 4 0.30 33.85 15.08
CA ILE A 4 0.34 32.65 15.94
C ILE A 4 0.11 31.46 15.00
N PHE A 5 1.16 30.87 14.41
CA PHE A 5 1.00 29.67 13.56
C PHE A 5 2.30 28.84 13.42
N GLN A 6 3.08 28.69 14.49
CA GLN A 6 4.26 27.80 14.45
C GLN A 6 4.16 26.56 15.34
N LYS A 7 3.37 26.57 16.41
CA LYS A 7 3.36 25.44 17.36
C LYS A 7 2.69 24.16 16.84
N ASN A 8 1.70 24.27 15.93
CA ASN A 8 0.95 23.09 15.45
C ASN A 8 1.60 22.36 14.26
N ARG A 9 2.61 22.95 13.61
CA ARG A 9 3.24 22.36 12.41
C ARG A 9 4.42 21.44 12.76
N GLU A 10 5.06 21.68 13.90
CA GLU A 10 6.15 20.82 14.41
C GLU A 10 5.60 19.55 15.05
N GLU A 11 4.55 19.63 15.89
CA GLU A 11 3.90 18.45 16.49
C GLU A 11 3.31 17.51 15.41
N THR A 12 2.73 18.06 14.34
CA THR A 12 2.21 17.25 13.21
C THR A 12 3.32 16.64 12.35
N MET A 13 4.48 17.28 12.21
CA MET A 13 5.64 16.68 11.53
C MET A 13 6.36 15.63 12.38
N GLU A 14 6.32 15.77 13.71
CA GLU A 14 6.95 14.86 14.66
C GLU A 14 6.11 13.60 14.87
N GLU A 15 4.76 13.71 14.89
CA GLU A 15 3.86 12.56 14.81
C GLU A 15 3.93 11.83 13.46
N GLN A 16 4.06 12.55 12.34
CA GLN A 16 4.27 11.93 11.02
C GLN A 16 5.68 11.33 10.82
N LYS A 17 6.68 11.76 11.60
CA LYS A 17 8.01 11.13 11.60
C LYS A 17 8.04 9.86 12.45
N LYS A 18 7.21 9.78 13.50
CA LYS A 18 7.19 8.65 14.43
C LYS A 18 6.67 7.35 13.80
N THR A 19 5.91 7.45 12.71
CA THR A 19 5.46 6.30 11.90
C THR A 19 6.53 5.74 10.96
N LYS A 20 7.68 6.40 10.80
CA LYS A 20 8.71 6.01 9.80
C LYS A 20 9.75 4.99 10.29
N GLU A 21 9.69 4.56 11.54
CA GLU A 21 10.65 3.61 12.14
C GLU A 21 9.99 2.42 12.85
N ALA A 22 8.72 2.11 12.54
CA ALA A 22 8.10 0.90 13.04
C ALA A 22 8.78 -0.32 12.39
N THR A 23 9.63 -1.00 13.17
CA THR A 23 10.27 -2.24 12.72
C THR A 23 9.33 -3.40 13.03
N ILE A 24 8.92 -4.14 11.99
CA ILE A 24 8.12 -5.36 12.12
C ILE A 24 9.08 -6.54 12.15
N THR A 25 8.98 -7.39 13.17
CA THR A 25 9.74 -8.64 13.27
C THR A 25 8.80 -9.82 13.08
N LEU A 26 9.18 -10.79 12.25
CA LEU A 26 8.39 -11.97 11.92
C LEU A 26 9.20 -13.24 12.20
N ASP A 27 8.64 -14.13 13.00
CA ASP A 27 9.19 -15.47 13.19
C ASP A 27 8.66 -16.40 12.08
N LEU A 28 9.55 -16.67 11.11
CA LEU A 28 9.26 -17.51 9.95
C LEU A 28 9.98 -18.87 10.07
N THR A 29 9.35 -19.92 9.59
CA THR A 29 10.04 -21.18 9.30
C THR A 29 10.94 -21.00 8.07
N VAL A 30 11.88 -21.93 7.87
CA VAL A 30 12.73 -21.92 6.67
C VAL A 30 11.89 -22.03 5.40
N GLU A 31 10.83 -22.84 5.39
CA GLU A 31 9.94 -23.02 4.24
C GLU A 31 9.14 -21.76 3.92
N GLU A 32 8.62 -21.08 4.94
CA GLU A 32 7.91 -19.80 4.78
C GLU A 32 8.83 -18.71 4.23
N PHE A 33 10.08 -18.64 4.71
CA PHE A 33 11.07 -17.71 4.19
C PHE A 33 11.43 -17.99 2.72
N LEU A 34 11.68 -19.26 2.38
CA LEU A 34 11.97 -19.68 1.00
C LEU A 34 10.80 -19.41 0.07
N PHE A 35 9.56 -19.64 0.52
CA PHE A 35 8.36 -19.32 -0.25
C PHE A 35 8.28 -17.83 -0.57
N ILE A 36 8.51 -16.95 0.41
CA ILE A 36 8.53 -15.49 0.19
C ILE A 36 9.64 -15.12 -0.80
N GLN A 37 10.84 -15.69 -0.67
CA GLN A 37 11.94 -15.43 -1.60
C GLN A 37 11.56 -15.83 -3.04
N GLU A 38 10.98 -17.01 -3.22
CA GLU A 38 10.56 -17.53 -4.53
C GLU A 38 9.51 -16.61 -5.17
N LYS A 39 8.47 -16.20 -4.41
CA LYS A 39 7.40 -15.33 -4.93
C LYS A 39 7.90 -13.92 -5.28
N ILE A 40 8.88 -13.38 -4.55
CA ILE A 40 9.47 -12.06 -4.82
C ILE A 40 10.48 -12.10 -5.99
N HIS A 41 11.34 -13.12 -6.05
CA HIS A 41 12.43 -13.18 -7.04
C HIS A 41 11.97 -13.70 -8.40
N PHE A 42 10.93 -14.52 -8.43
CA PHE A 42 10.31 -14.97 -9.67
C PHE A 42 8.90 -14.37 -9.76
N PRO A 43 8.73 -13.10 -10.15
CA PRO A 43 7.42 -12.55 -10.47
C PRO A 43 6.93 -13.19 -11.78
N SER A 44 6.55 -14.46 -11.72
CA SER A 44 5.84 -15.14 -12.80
C SER A 44 4.38 -14.73 -12.72
N PRO A 45 3.71 -14.40 -13.84
CA PRO A 45 2.27 -14.17 -13.86
C PRO A 45 1.44 -15.40 -13.44
N TYR A 46 2.09 -16.57 -13.25
CA TYR A 46 1.48 -17.83 -12.84
C TYR A 46 1.86 -18.29 -11.43
N ASN A 47 2.42 -17.41 -10.60
CA ASN A 47 2.91 -17.73 -9.26
C ASN A 47 1.82 -17.87 -8.19
N TYR A 48 0.65 -18.38 -8.54
CA TYR A 48 -0.33 -18.80 -7.53
C TYR A 48 0.07 -20.18 -7.00
N GLY A 49 -0.01 -20.37 -5.67
CA GLY A 49 0.26 -21.67 -5.02
C GLY A 49 -0.59 -22.76 -5.67
N GLY A 50 0.00 -23.48 -6.63
CA GLY A 50 -0.71 -24.45 -7.45
C GLY A 50 -0.75 -25.82 -6.77
N TYR A 51 0.23 -26.08 -5.91
CA TYR A 51 0.35 -27.33 -5.17
C TYR A 51 -0.24 -27.20 -3.77
N ALA A 52 -0.83 -28.29 -3.28
CA ALA A 52 -1.48 -28.30 -1.97
C ALA A 52 -0.54 -27.90 -0.81
N TRP A 53 0.73 -28.31 -0.87
CA TRP A 53 1.73 -27.98 0.15
C TRP A 53 2.16 -26.50 0.09
N GLU A 54 2.22 -25.90 -1.11
CA GLU A 54 2.52 -24.47 -1.26
C GLU A 54 1.39 -23.60 -0.69
N ARG A 55 0.13 -24.00 -0.90
CA ARG A 55 -1.02 -23.27 -0.36
C ARG A 55 -1.03 -23.26 1.17
N GLU A 56 -0.65 -24.37 1.80
CA GLU A 56 -0.55 -24.41 3.27
C GLU A 56 0.53 -23.44 3.79
N ILE A 57 1.66 -23.33 3.09
CA ILE A 57 2.70 -22.35 3.43
C ILE A 57 2.19 -20.93 3.18
N GLU A 58 1.55 -20.68 2.04
CA GLU A 58 0.98 -19.38 1.66
C GLU A 58 -0.05 -18.89 2.69
N GLU A 59 -1.03 -19.71 3.05
CA GLU A 59 -2.04 -19.40 4.06
C GLU A 59 -1.41 -19.07 5.42
N ASN A 60 -0.38 -19.82 5.82
CA ASN A 60 0.35 -19.57 7.06
C ASN A 60 1.14 -18.26 7.02
N VAL A 61 1.83 -17.97 5.91
CA VAL A 61 2.56 -16.72 5.70
C VAL A 61 1.60 -15.53 5.71
N ILE A 62 0.51 -15.57 4.93
CA ILE A 62 -0.51 -14.50 4.88
C ILE A 62 -1.05 -14.22 6.29
N ARG A 63 -1.45 -15.28 7.02
CA ARG A 63 -1.94 -15.14 8.40
C ARG A 63 -0.92 -14.47 9.33
N LYS A 64 0.38 -14.81 9.22
CA LYS A 64 1.44 -14.18 10.03
C LYS A 64 1.66 -12.72 9.64
N LEU A 65 1.62 -12.41 8.34
CA LEU A 65 1.75 -11.05 7.84
C LEU A 65 0.59 -10.16 8.30
N ASP A 66 -0.65 -10.63 8.14
CA ASP A 66 -1.85 -9.92 8.57
C ASP A 66 -1.90 -9.71 10.08
N ALA A 67 -1.45 -10.70 10.87
CA ALA A 67 -1.35 -10.57 12.31
C ALA A 67 -0.23 -9.60 12.75
N ALA A 68 0.85 -9.50 11.99
CA ALA A 68 1.98 -8.64 12.31
C ALA A 68 1.73 -7.17 11.96
N TYR A 69 0.97 -6.91 10.89
CA TYR A 69 0.65 -5.55 10.47
C TYR A 69 -0.65 -5.46 9.69
N LEU A 70 -1.59 -4.70 10.24
CA LEU A 70 -2.77 -4.25 9.53
C LEU A 70 -2.52 -2.85 8.97
N LYS A 71 -2.78 -2.66 7.68
CA LYS A 71 -2.71 -1.33 7.06
C LYS A 71 -3.67 -0.37 7.79
N PRO A 72 -3.28 0.90 7.98
CA PRO A 72 -4.22 1.91 8.46
C PRO A 72 -5.39 2.08 7.47
N SER A 73 -6.58 2.32 8.00
CA SER A 73 -7.76 2.62 7.19
C SER A 73 -7.75 4.07 6.67
N MET A 74 -8.41 4.28 5.54
CA MET A 74 -8.71 5.58 4.93
C MET A 74 -10.14 5.54 4.40
N THR A 75 -10.89 6.64 4.55
CA THR A 75 -12.25 6.69 3.99
C THR A 75 -12.23 6.98 2.49
N ILE A 76 -13.30 6.64 1.78
CA ILE A 76 -13.42 6.94 0.34
C ILE A 76 -13.33 8.45 0.09
N GLU A 77 -13.87 9.29 0.96
CA GLU A 77 -13.84 10.75 0.80
C GLU A 77 -12.40 11.28 0.90
N GLU A 78 -11.62 10.78 1.86
CA GLU A 78 -10.20 11.14 1.98
C GLU A 78 -9.39 10.65 0.78
N TYR A 79 -9.67 9.43 0.33
CA TYR A 79 -9.05 8.85 -0.87
C TYR A 79 -9.32 9.70 -2.11
N GLN A 80 -10.59 10.03 -2.37
CA GLN A 80 -10.99 10.85 -3.52
C GLN A 80 -10.39 12.25 -3.44
N LYS A 81 -10.40 12.88 -2.27
CA LYS A 81 -9.80 14.19 -2.07
C LYS A 81 -8.31 14.21 -2.44
N LYS A 82 -7.55 13.19 -2.04
CA LYS A 82 -6.13 13.08 -2.41
C LYS A 82 -5.93 12.93 -3.92
N LEU A 83 -6.77 12.15 -4.60
CA LEU A 83 -6.72 12.02 -6.05
C LEU A 83 -7.07 13.34 -6.76
N GLU A 84 -8.08 14.07 -6.27
CA GLU A 84 -8.45 15.39 -6.80
C GLU A 84 -7.32 16.42 -6.65
N GLU A 85 -6.63 16.42 -5.51
CA GLU A 85 -5.47 17.29 -5.28
C GLU A 85 -4.34 17.03 -6.28
N VAL A 86 -4.07 15.75 -6.61
CA VAL A 86 -3.10 15.37 -7.65
C VAL A 86 -3.60 15.78 -9.04
N GLU A 87 -4.87 15.54 -9.33
CA GLU A 87 -5.47 15.91 -10.60
C GLU A 87 -5.42 17.41 -10.89
N GLU A 88 -5.71 18.25 -9.88
CA GLU A 88 -5.67 19.70 -10.02
C GLU A 88 -4.22 20.19 -10.14
N ARG A 89 -3.29 19.60 -9.38
CA ARG A 89 -1.85 19.94 -9.47
C ARG A 89 -1.29 19.70 -10.88
N TRP A 90 -1.74 18.65 -11.55
CA TRP A 90 -1.26 18.26 -12.89
C TRP A 90 -2.21 18.65 -14.02
N LYS A 91 -3.19 19.52 -13.75
CA LYS A 91 -4.17 19.98 -14.73
C LYS A 91 -3.51 20.73 -15.88
N GLY A 92 -4.00 20.47 -17.10
CA GLY A 92 -3.43 21.05 -18.32
C GLY A 92 -2.12 20.40 -18.78
N THR A 93 -1.60 19.41 -18.05
CA THR A 93 -0.47 18.59 -18.48
C THR A 93 -0.96 17.30 -19.15
N GLY A 94 -0.19 16.77 -20.11
CA GLY A 94 -0.43 15.43 -20.67
C GLY A 94 -0.21 14.30 -19.65
N CYS A 95 0.36 14.61 -18.49
CA CYS A 95 0.74 13.63 -17.47
C CYS A 95 -0.34 13.39 -16.39
N LYS A 96 -1.43 14.17 -16.40
CA LYS A 96 -2.49 14.12 -15.37
C LYS A 96 -2.95 12.69 -15.05
N ARG A 97 -3.24 11.90 -16.08
CA ARG A 97 -3.75 10.53 -15.93
C ARG A 97 -2.74 9.61 -15.24
N TYR A 98 -1.47 9.67 -15.64
CA TYR A 98 -0.42 8.85 -15.06
C TYR A 98 -0.15 9.20 -13.60
N MET A 99 -0.19 10.49 -13.26
CA MET A 99 0.03 10.95 -11.88
C MET A 99 -1.10 10.52 -10.96
N ARG A 100 -2.34 10.58 -11.43
CA ARG A 100 -3.49 10.04 -10.70
C ARG A 100 -3.36 8.53 -10.47
N ALA A 101 -3.01 7.76 -11.50
CA ALA A 101 -2.85 6.31 -11.40
C ALA A 101 -1.70 5.92 -10.44
N ALA A 102 -0.59 6.67 -10.48
CA ALA A 102 0.51 6.48 -9.55
C ALA A 102 0.08 6.74 -8.09
N GLU A 103 -0.70 7.80 -7.85
CA GLU A 103 -1.21 8.09 -6.51
C GLU A 103 -2.24 7.05 -6.04
N GLU A 104 -3.13 6.58 -6.92
CA GLU A 104 -4.06 5.49 -6.63
C GLU A 104 -3.31 4.23 -6.16
N ARG A 105 -2.25 3.83 -6.87
CA ARG A 105 -1.40 2.70 -6.47
C ARG A 105 -0.70 2.96 -5.13
N ASN A 106 -0.18 4.17 -4.92
CA ASN A 106 0.49 4.56 -3.68
C ASN A 106 -0.45 4.50 -2.47
N LEU A 107 -1.67 5.01 -2.61
CA LEU A 107 -2.67 5.03 -1.54
C LEU A 107 -3.12 3.61 -1.17
N ARG A 108 -3.41 2.76 -2.16
CA ARG A 108 -3.78 1.34 -1.93
C ARG A 108 -2.62 0.51 -1.36
N PHE A 109 -1.38 0.89 -1.67
CA PHE A 109 -0.21 0.25 -1.08
C PHE A 109 -0.13 0.52 0.43
N HIS A 110 -0.34 1.78 0.85
CA HIS A 110 -0.16 2.19 2.23
C HIS A 110 -1.41 2.07 3.12
N TYR A 111 -2.61 2.13 2.55
CA TYR A 111 -3.87 2.19 3.28
C TYR A 111 -4.85 1.12 2.83
N HIS A 112 -5.69 0.68 3.74
CA HIS A 112 -6.94 0.00 3.40
C HIS A 112 -8.02 1.06 3.17
N VAL A 113 -8.64 1.08 1.98
CA VAL A 113 -9.69 2.06 1.65
C VAL A 113 -11.05 1.45 1.96
N GLU A 114 -11.74 1.99 2.97
CA GLU A 114 -13.00 1.45 3.45
C GLU A 114 -14.09 1.55 2.38
N GLY A 115 -14.80 0.45 2.10
CA GLY A 115 -15.90 0.45 1.13
C GLY A 115 -15.46 0.37 -0.34
N MET A 116 -14.16 0.26 -0.61
CA MET A 116 -13.64 -0.11 -1.92
C MET A 116 -13.35 -1.61 -1.92
N SER A 117 -13.94 -2.38 -2.84
CA SER A 117 -13.59 -3.80 -2.98
C SER A 117 -12.14 -3.92 -3.45
N ASP A 118 -11.37 -4.82 -2.81
CA ASP A 118 -9.97 -5.10 -3.20
C ASP A 118 -9.88 -5.81 -4.57
N ASP A 119 -11.02 -6.18 -5.14
CA ASP A 119 -11.20 -6.70 -6.50
C ASP A 119 -11.02 -5.57 -7.53
N THR A 120 -9.80 -5.05 -7.65
CA THR A 120 -9.37 -4.44 -8.91
C THR A 120 -8.50 -5.44 -9.64
N GLU A 121 -9.13 -6.21 -10.51
CA GLU A 121 -8.44 -6.88 -11.61
C GLU A 121 -7.65 -5.82 -12.38
N TYR A 122 -6.35 -6.05 -12.52
CA TYR A 122 -5.51 -5.25 -13.39
C TYR A 122 -5.95 -5.54 -14.83
N GLU A 123 -6.79 -4.68 -15.41
CA GLU A 123 -6.86 -4.60 -16.87
C GLU A 123 -5.49 -4.10 -17.33
N ASP A 124 -4.67 -5.02 -17.83
CA ASP A 124 -3.44 -4.70 -18.55
C ASP A 124 -3.80 -3.64 -19.61
N CYS A 125 -3.21 -2.46 -19.49
CA CYS A 125 -3.33 -1.42 -20.50
C CYS A 125 -2.59 -1.91 -21.74
N GLU A 126 -3.30 -2.51 -22.69
CA GLU A 126 -2.75 -2.72 -24.04
C GLU A 126 -2.38 -1.35 -24.65
N GLU A 127 -1.14 -1.25 -25.15
CA GLU A 127 -0.53 -0.06 -25.77
C GLU A 127 -1.23 0.41 -27.05
#